data_AF-A0A960AGT8-F1
#
_entry.id   AF-A0A960AGT8-F1
#
_cell.length_a   1.000
_cell.length_b   1.000
_cell.length_c   1.000
_cell.angle_alpha   90.00
_cell.angle_beta   90.00
_cell.angle_gamma   90.00
#
_symmetry.space_group_name_H-M   'P 1'
#
loop_
_entity.id
_entity.type
_entity.pdbx_description
1 polymer ?
#
loop_
_entity_poly.entity_id
_entity_poly.type
_entity_poly.pdbx_seq_one_letter_code
_entity_poly.pdbx_strand_id
1 'polypeptide(L)'
;MFRQLPQDDLHGRMERAFAAERLLTKLGWLMLALGFIGILVVTAQLVLGSLSWQRAAAGVLGILAATVLSGATAYGAGTNVGLGAVNLKLRLEERETSS
;
A
#
# COMPACT_ATOMS: atom_id res chain seq x y z
N MET A 1 -6.67 -15.89 29.20
CA MET A 1 -6.50 -17.25 28.66
C MET A 1 -6.01 -17.13 27.22
N PHE A 2 -4.70 -17.09 27.00
CA PHE A 2 -4.15 -17.05 25.63
C PHE A 2 -4.31 -18.44 25.02
N ARG A 3 -5.23 -18.56 24.06
CA ARG A 3 -5.41 -19.78 23.27
C ARG A 3 -4.08 -20.03 22.55
N GLN A 4 -3.37 -21.09 22.91
CA GLN A 4 -2.21 -21.55 22.14
C GLN A 4 -2.72 -21.90 20.74
N LEU A 5 -2.45 -21.02 19.78
CA LEU A 5 -2.75 -21.28 18.38
C LEU A 5 -1.75 -22.34 17.89
N PRO A 6 -2.20 -23.34 17.12
CA PRO A 6 -1.30 -24.32 16.52
C PRO A 6 -0.17 -23.62 15.74
N GLN A 7 1.06 -24.13 15.83
CA GLN A 7 2.23 -23.59 15.11
C GLN A 7 1.96 -23.40 13.60
N ASP A 8 1.22 -24.31 12.97
CA ASP A 8 0.80 -24.21 11.56
C ASP A 8 -0.08 -22.98 11.26
N ASP A 9 -0.92 -22.59 12.21
CA ASP A 9 -1.86 -21.46 12.08
C ASP A 9 -1.13 -20.10 12.22
N LEU A 10 -0.01 -20.11 12.95
CA LEU A 10 0.90 -18.96 13.11
C LEU A 10 1.76 -18.75 11.86
N HIS A 11 2.36 -19.82 11.31
CA HIS A 11 3.11 -19.77 10.05
C HIS A 11 2.21 -19.28 8.90
N GLY A 12 1.00 -19.84 8.79
CA GLY A 12 0.03 -19.41 7.78
C GLY A 12 -0.46 -17.97 7.94
N ARG A 13 -0.40 -17.39 9.15
CA ARG A 13 -0.70 -15.97 9.40
C ARG A 13 0.44 -15.05 8.99
N MET A 14 1.69 -15.43 9.24
CA MET A 14 2.86 -14.66 8.79
C MET A 14 2.96 -14.62 7.28
N GLU A 15 2.76 -15.75 6.61
CA GLU A 15 2.83 -15.82 5.15
C GLU A 15 1.76 -14.94 4.49
N ARG A 16 0.54 -14.92 5.06
CA ARG A 16 -0.53 -14.01 4.65
C ARG A 16 -0.18 -12.53 4.87
N ALA A 17 0.51 -12.21 5.97
CA ALA A 17 0.94 -10.84 6.25
C ALA A 17 1.98 -10.34 5.22
N PHE A 18 2.99 -11.16 4.90
CA PHE A 18 3.97 -10.83 3.86
C PHE A 18 3.34 -10.78 2.46
N ALA A 19 2.39 -11.67 2.15
CA ALA A 19 1.65 -11.61 0.90
C ALA A 19 0.86 -10.31 0.77
N ALA A 20 0.21 -9.87 1.86
CA ALA A 20 -0.49 -8.59 1.92
C ALA A 20 0.46 -7.41 1.74
N GLU A 21 1.62 -7.37 2.42
CA GLU A 21 2.63 -6.32 2.25
C GLU A 21 3.08 -6.19 0.77
N ARG A 22 3.32 -7.33 0.11
CA ARG A 22 3.72 -7.36 -1.30
C ARG A 22 2.61 -6.89 -2.23
N LEU A 23 1.35 -7.23 -1.93
CA LEU A 23 0.18 -6.73 -2.65
C LEU A 23 0.01 -5.22 -2.50
N LEU A 24 0.12 -4.70 -1.27
CA LEU A 24 0.01 -3.27 -1.00
C LEU A 24 1.11 -2.47 -1.69
N THR A 25 2.33 -3.01 -1.75
CA THR A 25 3.43 -2.41 -2.50
C THR A 25 3.11 -2.34 -4.00
N LYS A 26 2.58 -3.43 -4.58
CA LYS A 26 2.15 -3.45 -5.99
C LYS A 26 1.02 -2.45 -6.26
N LEU A 27 0.06 -2.32 -5.34
CA LEU A 27 -1.01 -1.33 -5.44
C LEU A 27 -0.48 0.11 -5.44
N GLY A 28 0.55 0.39 -4.63
CA GLY A 28 1.25 1.69 -4.65
C GLY A 28 1.83 2.01 -6.04
N TRP A 29 2.52 1.05 -6.66
CA TRP A 29 3.06 1.21 -8.02
C TRP A 29 1.97 1.37 -9.08
N LEU A 30 0.88 0.62 -8.97
CA LEU A 30 -0.27 0.75 -9.88
C LEU A 30 -0.92 2.13 -9.77
N MET A 31 -1.08 2.67 -8.56
CA MET A 31 -1.63 4.01 -8.39
C MET A 31 -0.73 5.10 -8.95
N LEU A 32 0.59 4.93 -8.85
CA LEU A 32 1.54 5.84 -9.48
C LEU A 32 1.40 5.82 -11.01
N ALA A 33 1.29 4.63 -11.61
CA ALA A 33 1.06 4.49 -13.05
C ALA A 33 -0.27 5.12 -13.50
N LEU A 34 -1.36 4.89 -12.75
CA LEU A 34 -2.67 5.48 -13.03
C LEU A 34 -2.66 7.00 -12.90
N GLY A 35 -1.99 7.53 -11.87
CA GLY A 35 -1.81 8.97 -11.69
C GLY A 35 -1.05 9.59 -12.88
N PHE A 36 0.02 8.95 -13.33
CA PHE A 36 0.77 9.41 -14.50
C PHE A 36 -0.07 9.42 -15.77
N ILE A 37 -0.82 8.34 -16.04
CA ILE A 37 -1.75 8.28 -17.19
C ILE A 37 -2.81 9.38 -17.09
N GLY A 38 -3.37 9.60 -15.91
CA GLY A 38 -4.35 10.67 -15.69
C GLY A 38 -3.80 12.05 -16.03
N ILE A 39 -2.57 12.36 -15.60
CA ILE A 39 -1.90 13.63 -15.95
C ILE A 39 -1.71 13.73 -17.47
N LEU A 40 -1.24 12.68 -18.14
CA LEU A 40 -1.09 12.67 -19.59
C LEU A 40 -2.41 12.96 -20.32
N VAL A 41 -3.51 12.38 -19.87
CA VAL A 41 -4.84 12.63 -20.44
C VAL A 41 -5.26 14.09 -20.25
N VAL A 42 -5.08 14.66 -19.06
CA VAL A 42 -5.38 16.08 -18.80
C VAL A 42 -4.52 17.00 -19.66
N THR A 43 -3.23 16.70 -19.78
CA THR A 43 -2.31 17.47 -20.63
C THR A 43 -2.70 17.38 -22.11
N ALA A 44 -3.06 16.19 -22.62
CA ALA A 44 -3.51 16.02 -23.99
C ALA A 44 -4.78 16.85 -24.27
N GLN A 45 -5.76 16.83 -23.36
CA GLN A 45 -6.99 17.61 -23.46
C GLN A 45 -6.73 19.12 -23.46
N LEU A 46 -5.75 19.57 -22.68
CA LEU A 46 -5.31 20.96 -22.63
C LEU A 46 -4.66 21.40 -23.95
N VAL A 47 -3.79 20.56 -24.52
CA VAL A 47 -3.14 20.83 -25.83
C VAL A 47 -4.16 20.88 -26.96
N LEU A 48 -5.18 20.02 -26.92
CA LEU A 48 -6.29 20.02 -27.89
C LEU A 48 -7.24 21.22 -27.75
N GLY A 49 -7.02 22.10 -26.75
CA GLY A 49 -7.88 23.26 -26.47
C GLY A 49 -9.26 22.90 -25.90
N SER A 50 -9.49 21.63 -25.57
CA SER A 50 -10.77 21.15 -25.01
C SER A 50 -10.96 21.51 -23.53
N LEU A 51 -9.90 21.99 -22.88
CA LEU A 51 -9.85 22.24 -21.44
C LEU A 51 -9.18 23.58 -21.14
N SER A 52 -9.74 24.36 -20.22
CA SER A 52 -9.11 25.61 -19.78
C SER A 52 -7.93 25.34 -18.83
N TRP A 53 -6.97 26.28 -18.80
CA TRP A 53 -5.79 26.17 -17.93
C TRP A 53 -6.15 25.97 -16.45
N GLN A 54 -7.16 26.67 -15.95
CA GLN A 54 -7.64 26.53 -14.57
C GLN A 54 -8.18 25.13 -14.28
N ARG A 55 -8.95 24.55 -15.21
CA ARG A 55 -9.49 23.19 -15.05
C ARG A 55 -8.39 22.14 -15.15
N ALA A 56 -7.40 22.35 -16.01
CA ALA A 56 -6.27 21.44 -16.14
C ALA A 56 -5.41 21.45 -14.88
N ALA A 57 -5.12 22.63 -14.34
CA ALA A 57 -4.41 22.79 -13.07
C ALA A 57 -5.15 22.10 -11.91
N ALA A 58 -6.45 22.34 -11.78
CA ALA A 58 -7.27 21.68 -10.77
C ALA A 58 -7.29 20.14 -10.93
N GLY A 59 -7.40 19.65 -12.17
CA GLY A 59 -7.36 18.22 -12.49
C GLY A 59 -6.03 17.57 -12.11
N VAL A 60 -4.91 18.17 -12.51
CA VAL A 60 -3.56 17.67 -12.17
C VAL A 60 -3.35 17.67 -10.66
N LEU A 61 -3.72 18.74 -9.95
CA LEU A 61 -3.60 18.80 -8.49
C LEU A 61 -4.46 17.73 -7.80
N GLY A 62 -5.69 17.51 -8.29
CA GLY A 62 -6.56 16.44 -7.78
C GLY A 62 -5.97 15.05 -7.99
N ILE A 63 -5.40 14.78 -9.18
CA ILE A 63 -4.73 13.51 -9.48
C ILE A 63 -3.51 13.31 -8.58
N LEU A 64 -2.69 14.35 -8.38
CA LEU A 64 -1.53 14.29 -7.50
C LEU A 64 -1.95 14.01 -6.05
N ALA A 65 -2.95 14.72 -5.54
CA ALA A 65 -3.48 14.50 -4.20
C ALA A 65 -4.01 13.07 -4.02
N ALA A 66 -4.81 12.58 -4.98
CA ALA A 66 -5.33 11.21 -4.96
C ALA A 66 -4.22 10.16 -5.01
N THR A 67 -3.20 10.38 -5.85
CA THR A 67 -2.06 9.46 -6.01
C THR A 67 -1.22 9.39 -4.74
N VAL A 68 -0.86 10.55 -4.16
CA VAL A 68 -0.07 10.62 -2.93
C VAL A 68 -0.84 10.03 -1.75
N LEU A 69 -2.13 10.39 -1.59
CA LEU A 69 -2.94 9.89 -0.48
C LEU A 69 -3.10 8.36 -0.58
N SER A 70 -3.39 7.84 -1.77
CA SER A 70 -3.51 6.39 -1.99
C SER A 70 -2.19 5.66 -1.75
N GLY A 71 -1.06 6.23 -2.20
CA GLY A 71 0.28 5.68 -1.96
C GLY A 71 0.65 5.67 -0.49
N ALA A 72 0.40 6.77 0.23
CA ALA A 72 0.65 6.87 1.66
C ALA A 72 -0.20 5.88 2.48
N THR A 73 -1.47 5.72 2.13
CA THR A 73 -2.35 4.73 2.76
C THR A 73 -1.87 3.29 2.50
N ALA A 74 -1.50 2.97 1.25
CA ALA A 74 -0.97 1.65 0.92
C ALA A 74 0.35 1.36 1.64
N TYR A 75 1.25 2.34 1.72
CA TYR A 75 2.51 2.21 2.45
C TYR A 75 2.27 2.02 3.96
N GLY A 76 1.45 2.87 4.58
CA GLY A 76 1.15 2.81 6.01
C GLY A 76 0.42 1.53 6.43
N ALA A 77 -0.47 1.00 5.59
CA ALA A 77 -1.09 -0.29 5.85
C ALA A 77 -0.09 -1.45 5.67
N GLY A 78 0.82 -1.38 4.70
CA GLY A 78 1.87 -2.38 4.49
C GLY A 78 2.84 -2.48 5.67
N THR A 79 3.34 -1.34 6.16
CA THR A 79 4.28 -1.30 7.28
C THR A 79 3.68 -1.83 8.59
N ASN A 80 2.42 -1.50 8.89
CA ASN A 80 1.74 -2.03 10.07
C ASN A 80 1.58 -3.56 10.01
N VAL A 81 1.26 -4.11 8.84
CA VAL A 81 1.14 -5.56 8.65
C VAL A 81 2.51 -6.25 8.77
N GLY A 82 3.56 -5.69 8.16
CA GLY A 82 4.92 -6.22 8.25
C GLY A 82 5.47 -6.20 9.68
N LEU A 83 5.33 -5.08 10.40
CA LEU A 83 5.74 -4.98 11.81
C LEU A 83 4.96 -5.94 12.72
N GLY A 84 3.68 -6.18 12.42
CA GLY A 84 2.87 -7.17 13.12
C GLY A 84 3.41 -8.59 12.94
N ALA A 85 3.82 -8.95 11.72
CA ALA A 85 4.43 -10.25 11.42
C ALA A 85 5.81 -10.41 12.09
N VAL A 86 6.64 -9.38 12.07
CA VAL A 86 7.97 -9.38 12.72
C VAL A 86 7.85 -9.53 14.23
N ASN A 87 6.95 -8.77 14.87
CA ASN A 87 6.69 -8.91 16.31
C ASN A 87 6.18 -10.29 16.69
N LEU A 88 5.34 -10.90 15.85
CA LEU A 88 4.86 -12.26 16.07
C LEU A 88 6.00 -13.27 15.99
N LYS A 89 6.93 -13.09 15.05
CA LYS A 89 8.10 -13.97 14.88
C LYS A 89 9.05 -13.89 16.06
N LEU A 90 9.41 -12.69 16.50
CA LEU A 90 10.30 -12.48 17.65
C LEU A 90 9.73 -13.12 18.93
N ARG A 91 8.41 -12.98 19.17
CA ARG A 91 7.75 -13.59 20.34
C ARG A 91 7.71 -15.11 20.31
N LEU A 92 7.78 -15.72 19.12
CA LEU A 92 7.85 -17.18 19.00
C LEU A 92 9.27 -17.68 19.24
N GLU A 93 10.28 -17.01 18.66
CA GLU A 93 11.69 -17.32 18.89
C GLU A 93 12.06 -17.20 20.39
N GLU A 94 11.58 -16.16 21.07
CA GLU A 94 11.80 -15.97 22.51
C GLU A 94 11.20 -17.12 23.34
N ARG A 95 10.02 -17.62 22.95
CA ARG A 95 9.34 -18.75 23.61
C ARG A 95 10.07 -20.08 23.44
N GLU A 96 10.71 -20.30 22.29
CA GLU A 96 11.48 -21.52 22.02
C GLU A 96 12.81 -21.53 22.79
N THR A 97 13.42 -20.36 23.01
CA THR A 97 14.66 -20.25 23.81
C THR A 97 14.44 -20.32 25.33
N SER A 98 13.21 -20.11 25.81
CA SER A 98 12.87 -20.17 27.24
C SER A 98 12.34 -21.53 27.71
N SER A 99 12.23 -22.51 26.81
CA SER A 99 11.72 -23.86 27.08
C SER A 99 12.83 -24.90 27.02
#